data_AF-A0AAV7MUD1-F1
#
_entry.id   AF-A0AAV7MUD1-F1
#
_cell.length_a   1.000
_cell.length_b   1.000
_cell.length_c   1.000
_cell.angle_alpha   90.00
_cell.angle_beta   90.00
_cell.angle_gamma   90.00
#
_symmetry.space_group_name_H-M   'P 1'
#
loop_
_entity.id
_entity.type
_entity.pdbx_description
1 polymer ?
#
loop_
_entity_poly.entity_id
_entity_poly.type
_entity_poly.pdbx_seq_one_letter_code
_entity_poly.pdbx_strand_id
1 'polypeptide(L)'
;MEWDAFKATLRGHCMGLSCSIRRQLDQEVSTVERRLLQHESEAIQNPGTLFELQAFRKTHSELLKCLKCLNYAAQLANTHAKANRAGTLLAQLIRQDTLHNTVMSFQTSTDGLLCTQDSIHAAFYAHYESLYDAVSHLPLNEINQFLTELPLPKITAQQCSELDGPLLLAEV
;
A
#
# COMPACT_ATOMS: atom_id res chain seq x y z
N MET A 1 34.53 5.97 36.66
CA MET A 1 34.16 7.34 36.22
C MET A 1 34.59 7.65 34.80
N GLU A 2 35.77 7.22 34.34
CA GLU A 2 36.29 7.54 32.99
C GLU A 2 35.40 7.05 31.84
N TRP A 3 34.82 5.84 31.96
CA TRP A 3 33.91 5.30 30.94
C TRP A 3 32.61 6.10 30.78
N ASP A 4 32.05 6.62 31.87
CA ASP A 4 30.83 7.44 31.82
C ASP A 4 31.10 8.81 31.21
N ALA A 5 32.26 9.40 31.52
CA ALA A 5 32.73 10.63 30.88
C ALA A 5 32.93 10.43 29.37
N PHE A 6 33.59 9.35 28.96
CA PHE A 6 33.79 9.04 27.54
C PHE A 6 32.48 8.86 26.78
N LYS A 7 31.52 8.10 27.34
CA LYS A 7 30.17 7.95 26.76
C LYS A 7 29.44 9.28 26.66
N ALA A 8 29.57 10.16 27.66
CA ALA A 8 28.95 11.49 27.64
C ALA A 8 29.53 12.36 26.52
N THR A 9 30.85 12.36 26.34
CA THR A 9 31.53 13.10 25.26
C THR A 9 31.10 12.61 23.88
N LEU A 10 31.07 11.28 23.68
CA LEU A 10 30.59 10.69 22.42
C LEU A 10 29.15 11.08 22.12
N ARG A 11 28.25 10.99 23.11
CA ARG A 11 26.86 11.43 22.95
C ARG A 11 26.77 12.91 22.58
N GLY A 12 27.55 13.77 23.24
CA GLY A 12 27.62 15.19 22.91
C GLY A 12 28.02 15.44 21.46
N HIS A 13 29.03 14.72 20.96
CA HIS A 13 29.45 14.80 19.55
C HIS A 13 28.36 14.31 18.59
N CYS A 14 27.75 13.16 18.86
CA CYS A 14 26.66 12.61 18.04
C CYS A 14 25.44 13.55 18.01
N MET A 15 25.09 14.15 19.15
CA MET A 15 24.00 15.13 19.26
C MET A 15 24.35 16.40 18.46
N GLY A 16 25.58 16.90 18.57
CA GLY A 16 26.05 18.05 17.80
C GLY A 16 25.96 17.82 16.29
N LEU A 17 26.44 16.67 15.80
CA LEU A 17 26.33 16.27 14.39
C LEU A 17 24.87 16.17 13.94
N SER A 18 24.02 15.52 14.74
CA SER A 18 22.60 15.36 14.43
C SER A 18 21.87 16.70 14.36
N CYS A 19 22.16 17.63 15.28
CA CYS A 19 21.64 18.98 15.26
C CYS A 19 22.12 19.76 14.02
N SER A 20 23.39 19.62 13.63
CA SER A 20 23.93 20.26 12.43
C SER A 20 23.23 19.78 11.16
N ILE A 21 23.11 18.46 10.99
CA ILE A 21 22.43 17.85 9.83
C ILE A 21 20.98 18.32 9.75
N ARG A 22 20.27 18.32 10.89
CA ARG A 22 18.88 18.79 10.94
C ARG A 22 18.76 20.26 10.55
N ARG A 23 19.61 21.13 11.10
CA ARG A 23 19.61 22.57 10.76
C ARG A 23 19.88 22.79 9.28
N GLN A 24 20.83 22.06 8.69
CA GLN A 24 21.11 22.15 7.26
C GLN A 24 19.88 21.76 6.44
N LEU A 25 19.23 20.65 6.79
CA LEU A 25 18.04 20.18 6.09
C LEU A 25 16.87 21.17 6.21
N ASP A 26 16.64 21.73 7.40
CA ASP A 26 15.61 22.75 7.63
C ASP A 26 15.89 24.03 6.80
N GLN A 27 17.16 24.43 6.67
CA GLN A 27 17.57 25.54 5.82
C GLN A 27 17.31 25.25 4.34
N GLU A 28 17.69 24.06 3.87
CA GLU A 28 17.45 23.62 2.49
C GLU A 28 15.95 23.62 2.15
N VAL A 29 15.11 23.07 3.03
CA VAL A 29 13.64 23.10 2.86
C VAL A 29 13.14 24.54 2.75
N SER A 30 13.53 25.42 3.66
CA SER A 30 13.11 26.84 3.61
C SER A 30 13.57 27.54 2.33
N THR A 31 14.76 27.20 1.82
CA THR A 31 15.26 27.78 0.56
C THR A 31 14.45 27.30 -0.65
N VAL A 32 14.11 26.01 -0.69
CA VAL A 32 13.30 25.42 -1.77
C VAL A 32 11.88 25.95 -1.73
N GLU A 33 11.27 26.08 -0.54
CA GLU A 33 9.93 26.67 -0.37
C GLU A 33 9.87 28.10 -0.89
N ARG A 34 10.89 28.92 -0.57
CA ARG A 34 10.96 30.29 -1.07
C ARG A 34 11.05 30.35 -2.60
N ARG A 35 11.88 29.49 -3.20
CA ARG A 35 12.01 29.39 -4.66
C ARG A 35 10.72 28.91 -5.32
N LEU A 36 10.04 27.96 -4.69
CA LEU A 36 8.78 27.41 -5.18
C LEU A 36 7.68 28.47 -5.20
N LEU A 37 7.57 29.30 -4.16
CA LEU A 37 6.65 30.43 -4.13
C LEU A 37 6.97 31.49 -5.20
N GLN A 38 8.25 31.79 -5.42
CA GLN A 38 8.68 32.71 -6.48
C GLN A 38 8.29 32.19 -7.86
N HIS A 39 8.62 30.94 -8.17
CA HIS A 39 8.28 30.34 -9.46
C HIS A 39 6.78 30.10 -9.65
N GLU A 40 6.01 29.84 -8.59
CA GLU A 40 4.55 29.79 -8.67
C GLU A 40 3.97 31.15 -9.09
N SER A 41 4.52 32.26 -8.60
CA SER A 41 4.10 33.60 -9.02
C SER A 41 4.49 33.93 -10.46
N GLU A 42 5.65 33.45 -10.92
CA GLU A 42 6.15 33.64 -12.29
C GLU A 42 5.44 32.74 -13.31
N ALA A 43 5.05 31.53 -12.91
CA ALA A 43 4.35 30.57 -13.76
C ALA A 43 2.96 31.03 -14.18
N ILE A 44 2.32 31.89 -13.38
CA ILE A 44 1.06 32.56 -13.76
C ILE A 44 1.28 33.44 -15.00
N GLN A 45 2.47 34.02 -15.15
CA GLN A 45 2.81 34.92 -16.26
C GLN A 45 3.46 34.19 -17.43
N ASN A 46 4.23 33.12 -17.17
CA ASN A 46 5.00 32.40 -18.18
C ASN A 46 4.85 30.87 -18.04
N PRO A 47 4.05 30.20 -18.90
CA PRO A 47 3.82 28.76 -18.82
C PRO A 47 5.05 27.89 -19.13
N GLY A 48 6.14 28.47 -19.65
CA GLY A 48 7.42 27.76 -19.87
C GLY A 48 8.16 27.35 -18.59
N THR A 49 7.81 27.95 -17.44
CA THR A 49 8.45 27.67 -16.13
C THR A 49 7.88 26.45 -15.40
N LEU A 50 6.84 25.80 -15.95
CA LEU A 50 6.17 24.67 -15.32
C LEU A 50 7.10 23.47 -15.07
N PHE A 51 8.06 23.22 -15.97
CA PHE A 51 9.02 22.13 -15.83
C PHE A 51 9.95 22.33 -14.62
N GLU A 52 10.46 23.56 -14.45
CA GLU A 52 11.32 23.92 -13.31
C GLU A 52 10.54 23.83 -11.99
N LEU A 53 9.29 24.30 -11.99
CA LEU A 53 8.38 24.22 -10.84
C LEU A 53 8.13 22.76 -10.43
N GLN A 54 7.93 21.86 -11.41
CA GLN A 54 7.77 20.42 -11.13
C GLN A 54 9.05 19.82 -10.52
N ALA A 55 10.23 20.23 -10.99
CA ALA A 55 11.51 19.82 -10.41
C ALA A 55 11.64 20.30 -8.95
N PHE A 56 11.31 21.56 -8.65
CA PHE A 56 11.32 22.10 -7.28
C PHE A 56 10.31 21.42 -6.36
N ARG A 57 9.12 21.09 -6.85
CA ARG A 57 8.13 20.30 -6.08
C ARG A 57 8.64 18.92 -5.75
N LYS A 58 9.33 18.27 -6.69
CA LYS A 58 9.93 16.96 -6.45
C LYS A 58 11.00 17.03 -5.37
N THR A 59 11.95 17.97 -5.47
CA THR A 59 13.01 18.14 -4.46
C THR A 59 12.45 18.50 -3.10
N HIS A 60 11.46 19.40 -3.02
CA HIS A 60 10.76 19.72 -1.77
C HIS A 60 10.14 18.47 -1.12
N SER A 61 9.46 17.65 -1.92
CA SER A 61 8.85 16.41 -1.43
C SER A 61 9.88 15.40 -0.90
N GLU A 62 11.05 15.32 -1.52
CA GLU A 62 12.16 14.45 -1.08
C GLU A 62 12.77 14.95 0.23
N LEU A 63 13.01 16.25 0.37
CA LEU A 63 13.52 16.84 1.61
C LEU A 63 12.53 16.66 2.78
N LEU A 64 11.24 16.83 2.54
CA LEU A 64 10.20 16.55 3.54
C LEU A 64 10.15 15.09 3.97
N LYS A 65 10.36 14.14 3.04
CA LYS A 65 10.50 12.72 3.39
C LYS A 65 11.70 12.49 4.29
N CYS A 66 12.85 13.08 3.97
CA CYS A 66 14.05 13.00 4.82
C CYS A 66 13.80 13.53 6.23
N LEU A 67 13.14 14.68 6.38
CA LEU A 67 12.76 15.23 7.69
C LEU A 67 11.82 14.32 8.47
N LYS A 68 10.82 13.73 7.81
CA LYS A 68 9.91 12.75 8.43
C LYS A 68 10.68 11.53 8.94
N CYS A 69 11.58 10.97 8.14
CA CYS A 69 12.43 9.85 8.53
C CYS A 69 13.31 10.18 9.74
N LEU A 70 13.95 11.35 9.75
CA LEU A 70 14.77 11.80 10.88
C LEU A 70 13.95 11.97 12.16
N ASN A 71 12.77 12.58 12.08
CA ASN A 71 11.88 12.75 13.24
C ASN A 71 11.36 11.40 13.75
N TYR A 72 11.01 10.48 12.85
CA TYR A 72 10.62 9.12 13.22
C TYR A 72 11.75 8.37 13.92
N ALA A 73 12.97 8.43 13.37
CA ALA A 73 14.15 7.83 13.99
C ALA A 73 14.44 8.41 15.38
N ALA A 74 14.28 9.73 15.56
CA ALA A 74 14.44 10.38 16.86
C ALA A 74 13.36 9.95 17.87
N GLN A 75 12.10 9.82 17.44
CA GLN A 75 11.01 9.29 18.26
C GLN A 75 11.28 7.83 18.66
N LEU A 76 11.70 7.01 17.70
CA LEU A 76 12.05 5.61 17.92
C LEU A 76 13.21 5.47 18.92
N ALA A 77 14.28 6.24 18.77
CA ALA A 77 15.38 6.27 19.73
C ALA A 77 14.92 6.68 21.15
N ASN A 78 14.02 7.65 21.26
CA ASN A 78 13.49 8.13 22.55
C ASN A 78 12.56 7.09 23.21
N THR A 79 11.77 6.37 22.43
CA THR A 79 10.90 5.28 22.93
C THR A 79 11.73 4.09 23.41
N HIS A 80 12.78 3.69 22.67
CA HIS A 80 13.69 2.62 23.08
C HIS A 80 14.54 2.97 24.32
N ALA A 81 14.88 4.24 24.50
CA ALA A 81 15.66 4.69 25.66
C ALA A 81 14.86 4.73 26.97
N LYS A 82 13.54 4.89 26.90
CA LYS A 82 12.67 5.16 28.07
C LYS A 82 11.82 3.98 28.55
N ALA A 83 11.73 2.89 27.80
CA ALA A 83 10.74 1.85 28.07
C ALA A 83 11.30 0.56 28.67
N ASN A 84 10.49 -0.07 29.54
CA ASN A 84 10.65 -1.46 29.95
C ASN A 84 10.46 -2.35 28.69
N ARG A 85 11.58 -2.89 28.21
CA ARG A 85 11.96 -2.96 26.78
C ARG A 85 11.06 -3.73 25.80
N ALA A 86 10.25 -4.68 26.25
CA ALA A 86 9.53 -5.59 25.35
C ALA A 86 8.04 -5.28 25.21
N GLY A 87 7.35 -5.00 26.32
CA GLY A 87 5.88 -4.89 26.34
C GLY A 87 5.35 -3.68 25.59
N THR A 88 5.96 -2.50 25.74
CA THR A 88 5.58 -1.29 25.01
C THR A 88 5.90 -1.38 23.52
N LEU A 89 7.00 -2.02 23.16
CA LEU A 89 7.38 -2.23 21.77
C LEU A 89 6.37 -3.17 21.10
N LEU A 90 6.03 -4.28 21.77
CA LEU A 90 4.99 -5.20 21.31
C LEU A 90 3.63 -4.50 21.16
N ALA A 91 3.21 -3.70 22.13
CA ALA A 91 1.95 -2.95 22.05
C ALA A 91 1.96 -1.95 20.87
N GLN A 92 3.09 -1.30 20.58
CA GLN A 92 3.22 -0.41 19.42
C GLN A 92 3.17 -1.17 18.10
N LEU A 93 3.84 -2.33 17.99
CA LEU A 93 3.79 -3.17 16.80
C LEU A 93 2.36 -3.69 16.55
N ILE A 94 1.69 -4.22 17.57
CA ILE A 94 0.29 -4.65 17.48
C ILE A 94 -0.61 -3.49 17.04
N ARG A 95 -0.39 -2.29 17.57
CA ARG A 95 -1.16 -1.11 17.16
C ARG A 95 -0.92 -0.73 15.70
N GLN A 96 0.32 -0.84 15.20
CA GLN A 96 0.63 -0.57 13.79
C GLN A 96 0.00 -1.62 12.87
N ASP A 97 0.13 -2.90 13.21
CA ASP A 97 -0.47 -4.01 12.44
C ASP A 97 -1.99 -3.92 12.40
N THR A 98 -2.62 -3.59 13.54
CA THR A 98 -4.08 -3.39 13.59
C THR A 98 -4.51 -2.20 12.75
N LEU A 99 -3.81 -1.06 12.81
CA LEU A 99 -4.14 0.10 11.97
C LEU A 99 -3.96 -0.18 10.48
N HIS A 100 -2.93 -0.93 10.09
CA HIS A 100 -2.69 -1.27 8.68
C HIS A 100 -3.77 -2.22 8.12
N ASN A 101 -4.23 -3.17 8.93
CA ASN A 101 -5.17 -4.19 8.49
C ASN A 101 -6.64 -3.82 8.73
N THR A 102 -6.92 -2.69 9.39
CA THR A 102 -8.29 -2.24 9.64
C THR A 102 -8.83 -1.49 8.42
N VAL A 103 -9.94 -1.99 7.86
CA VAL A 103 -10.69 -1.27 6.82
C VAL A 103 -11.41 -0.10 7.50
N MET A 104 -10.87 1.10 7.32
CA MET A 104 -11.39 2.33 7.97
C MET A 104 -12.67 2.84 7.32
N SER A 105 -12.92 2.49 6.06
CA SER A 105 -14.13 2.88 5.34
C SER A 105 -14.41 1.96 4.18
N PHE A 106 -15.69 1.71 3.90
CA PHE A 106 -16.15 0.87 2.80
C PHE A 106 -17.24 1.61 2.01
N GLN A 107 -17.12 1.66 0.68
CA GLN A 107 -18.12 2.32 -0.15
C GLN A 107 -19.07 1.28 -0.74
N THR A 108 -20.35 1.40 -0.42
CA THR A 108 -21.40 0.51 -0.94
C THR A 108 -22.13 1.17 -2.09
N SER A 109 -22.61 0.38 -3.05
CA SER A 109 -23.34 0.85 -4.24
C SER A 109 -24.67 1.56 -3.92
N THR A 110 -25.24 1.31 -2.74
CA THR A 110 -26.57 1.78 -2.34
C THR A 110 -26.56 2.88 -1.28
N ASP A 111 -25.63 2.84 -0.31
CA ASP A 111 -25.74 3.64 0.93
C ASP A 111 -24.52 4.56 1.21
N GLY A 112 -23.69 4.81 0.20
CA GLY A 112 -22.55 5.73 0.33
C GLY A 112 -21.37 5.16 1.14
N LEU A 113 -20.57 6.05 1.75
CA LEU A 113 -19.35 5.70 2.48
C LEU A 113 -19.67 5.27 3.92
N LEU A 114 -19.45 4.01 4.23
CA LEU A 114 -19.57 3.43 5.56
C LEU A 114 -18.25 3.59 6.31
N CYS A 115 -18.27 4.18 7.51
CA CYS A 115 -17.07 4.43 8.33
C CYS A 115 -17.06 3.67 9.66
N THR A 116 -18.11 2.90 9.98
CA THR A 116 -18.21 2.14 11.23
C THR A 116 -17.92 0.67 10.99
N GLN A 117 -17.11 0.05 11.85
CA GLN A 117 -16.69 -1.36 11.71
C GLN A 117 -17.88 -2.32 11.55
N ASP A 118 -18.94 -2.12 12.34
CA ASP A 118 -20.12 -2.99 12.31
C ASP A 118 -20.87 -2.92 10.98
N SER A 119 -21.01 -1.73 10.41
CA SER A 119 -21.66 -1.58 9.10
C SER A 119 -20.79 -2.10 7.96
N ILE A 120 -19.48 -1.94 8.05
CA ILE A 120 -18.52 -2.52 7.10
C ILE A 120 -18.61 -4.06 7.13
N HIS A 121 -18.60 -4.66 8.32
CA HIS A 121 -18.75 -6.11 8.46
C HIS A 121 -20.09 -6.61 7.92
N ALA A 122 -21.20 -5.92 8.23
CA ALA A 122 -22.52 -6.27 7.70
C ALA A 122 -22.57 -6.21 6.17
N ALA A 123 -21.94 -5.18 5.57
CA ALA A 123 -21.84 -5.05 4.12
C ALA A 123 -21.02 -6.17 3.47
N PHE A 124 -19.88 -6.54 4.08
CA PHE A 124 -19.10 -7.69 3.62
C PHE A 124 -19.90 -8.99 3.71
N TYR A 125 -20.60 -9.21 4.83
CA TYR A 125 -21.41 -10.41 5.03
C TYR A 125 -22.48 -10.53 3.95
N ALA A 126 -23.28 -9.47 3.75
CA ALA A 126 -24.34 -9.45 2.75
C ALA A 126 -23.80 -9.64 1.32
N HIS A 127 -22.63 -9.07 1.01
CA HIS A 127 -22.01 -9.24 -0.30
C HIS A 127 -21.61 -10.69 -0.56
N TYR A 128 -20.93 -11.34 0.39
CA TYR A 128 -20.52 -12.73 0.23
C TYR A 128 -21.71 -13.69 0.25
N GLU A 129 -22.72 -13.44 1.09
CA GLU A 129 -23.99 -14.19 1.09
C GLU A 129 -24.64 -14.16 -0.30
N SER A 130 -24.80 -12.96 -0.88
CA SER A 130 -25.34 -12.81 -2.24
C SER A 130 -24.48 -13.50 -3.30
N LEU A 131 -23.15 -13.51 -3.16
CA LEU A 131 -22.25 -14.14 -4.12
C LEU A 131 -22.44 -15.65 -4.13
N TYR A 132 -22.54 -16.27 -2.96
CA TYR A 132 -22.73 -17.71 -2.86
C TYR A 132 -24.17 -18.14 -3.21
N ASP A 133 -25.17 -17.35 -2.85
CA ASP A 133 -26.57 -17.63 -3.23
C ASP A 133 -26.79 -17.55 -4.75
N ALA A 134 -26.13 -16.60 -5.43
CA ALA A 134 -26.22 -16.47 -6.88
C ALA A 134 -25.70 -17.70 -7.63
N VAL A 135 -24.70 -18.39 -7.08
CA VAL A 135 -24.11 -19.60 -7.70
C VAL A 135 -25.03 -20.82 -7.51
N SER A 136 -25.81 -20.88 -6.42
CA SER A 136 -26.72 -22.02 -6.16
C SER A 136 -28.00 -22.01 -6.99
N HIS A 137 -28.34 -20.91 -7.65
CA HIS A 137 -29.64 -20.75 -8.33
C HIS A 137 -29.58 -20.69 -9.87
N LEU A 138 -28.45 -21.04 -10.50
CA LEU A 138 -28.43 -21.12 -11.97
C LEU A 138 -29.38 -22.23 -12.45
N PRO A 139 -30.38 -21.90 -13.29
CA PRO A 139 -31.29 -22.91 -13.81
C PRO A 139 -30.51 -23.84 -14.75
N LEU A 140 -30.58 -25.15 -14.49
CA LEU A 140 -29.96 -26.23 -15.28
C LEU A 140 -30.21 -26.08 -16.79
N ASN A 141 -31.32 -25.46 -17.17
CA ASN A 141 -31.69 -25.24 -18.57
C ASN A 141 -30.76 -24.22 -19.27
N GLU A 142 -30.35 -23.15 -18.59
CA GLU A 142 -29.41 -22.16 -19.12
C GLU A 142 -27.99 -22.74 -19.22
N ILE A 143 -27.60 -23.59 -18.26
CA ILE A 143 -26.33 -24.32 -18.31
C ILE A 143 -26.31 -25.26 -19.51
N ASN A 144 -27.38 -26.04 -19.72
CA ASN A 144 -27.48 -26.94 -20.86
C ASN A 144 -27.48 -26.17 -22.18
N GLN A 145 -28.21 -25.05 -22.26
CA GLN A 145 -28.22 -24.21 -23.43
C GLN A 145 -26.82 -23.66 -23.74
N PHE A 146 -26.12 -23.12 -22.74
CA PHE A 146 -24.73 -22.66 -22.89
C PHE A 146 -23.79 -23.77 -23.37
N LEU A 147 -23.88 -24.97 -22.77
CA LEU A 147 -23.06 -26.12 -23.18
C LEU A 147 -23.37 -26.60 -24.60
N THR A 148 -24.61 -26.42 -25.08
CA THR A 148 -24.99 -26.76 -26.47
C THR A 148 -24.59 -25.71 -27.49
N GLU A 149 -24.54 -24.43 -27.10
CA GLU A 149 -24.14 -23.32 -27.96
C GLU A 149 -22.62 -23.20 -28.09
N LEU A 150 -21.87 -23.77 -27.16
CA LEU A 150 -20.42 -23.89 -27.24
C LEU A 150 -20.03 -24.71 -28.49
N PRO A 151 -19.20 -24.17 -29.40
CA PRO A 151 -18.73 -24.87 -30.58
C PRO A 151 -17.65 -25.89 -30.18
N LEU A 152 -18.06 -26.94 -29.46
CA LEU A 152 -17.20 -28.05 -29.13
C LEU A 152 -17.01 -28.89 -30.40
N PRO A 153 -15.76 -29.20 -30.79
CA PRO A 153 -15.51 -30.10 -31.91
C PRO A 153 -16.14 -31.44 -31.59
N LYS A 154 -17.21 -31.79 -32.32
CA LYS A 154 -17.87 -33.09 -32.20
C LYS A 154 -17.03 -34.11 -32.94
N ILE A 155 -16.62 -35.16 -32.24
CA ILE A 155 -15.93 -36.32 -32.82
C ILE A 155 -16.87 -36.91 -33.87
N THR A 156 -16.39 -37.10 -35.10
CA THR A 156 -17.20 -37.67 -36.18
C THR A 156 -17.38 -39.17 -35.97
N ALA A 157 -18.44 -39.75 -36.55
CA ALA A 157 -18.71 -41.18 -36.39
C ALA A 157 -17.55 -42.09 -36.84
N GLN A 158 -16.72 -41.63 -37.78
CA GLN A 158 -15.48 -42.31 -38.18
C GLN A 158 -14.42 -42.28 -37.07
N GLN A 159 -14.19 -41.12 -36.45
CA GLN A 159 -13.25 -40.98 -35.34
C GLN A 159 -13.71 -41.76 -34.09
N CYS A 160 -15.01 -41.84 -33.81
CA CYS A 160 -15.53 -42.72 -32.76
C CYS A 160 -15.27 -44.20 -33.08
N SER A 161 -15.49 -44.62 -34.33
CA SER A 161 -15.23 -46.01 -34.73
C SER A 161 -13.74 -46.36 -34.73
N GLU A 162 -12.86 -45.39 -34.95
CA GLU A 162 -11.41 -45.54 -34.82
C GLU A 162 -10.99 -45.63 -33.34
N LEU A 163 -11.56 -44.81 -32.47
CA LEU A 163 -11.31 -44.83 -31.02
C LEU A 163 -11.88 -46.06 -30.31
N ASP A 164 -13.02 -46.58 -30.75
CA ASP A 164 -13.65 -47.81 -30.24
C ASP A 164 -13.04 -49.09 -30.86
N GLY A 165 -12.11 -48.93 -31.81
CA GLY A 165 -11.38 -50.03 -32.42
C GLY A 165 -10.33 -50.65 -31.48
N PRO A 166 -9.91 -51.89 -31.72
CA PRO A 166 -8.79 -52.48 -30.98
C PRO A 166 -7.49 -51.72 -31.30
N LEU A 167 -6.79 -51.27 -30.25
CA LEU A 167 -5.49 -50.58 -30.36
C LEU A 167 -4.51 -51.42 -31.19
N LEU A 168 -3.92 -50.81 -32.21
CA LEU A 168 -2.93 -51.46 -33.06
C LEU A 168 -1.54 -51.30 -32.45
N LEU A 169 -0.67 -52.30 -32.64
CA LEU A 169 0.69 -52.36 -32.08
C LEU A 169 1.63 -51.21 -32.51
N ALA A 170 1.21 -50.36 -33.45
CA ALA A 170 1.93 -49.16 -33.88
C ALA A 170 1.57 -47.89 -33.08
N GLU A 171 0.53 -47.96 -32.25
CA GLU A 171 0.03 -46.85 -31.42
C GLU A 171 0.58 -46.89 -29.98
N VAL A 172 1.48 -47.83 -29.69
CA VAL A 172 2.30 -47.94 -28.48
C VAL A 172 3.74 -47.58 -28.82
#